data_AF-A0A2S0UGY7-F1
#
_entry.id   AF-A0A2S0UGY7-F1
#
_cell.length_a   1.000
_cell.length_b   1.000
_cell.length_c   1.000
_cell.angle_alpha   90.00
_cell.angle_beta   90.00
_cell.angle_gamma   90.00
#
_symmetry.space_group_name_H-M   'P 1'
#
loop_
_entity.id
_entity.type
_entity.pdbx_description
1 polymer ?
#
loop_
_entity_poly.entity_id
_entity_poly.type
_entity_poly.pdbx_seq_one_letter_code
_entity_poly.pdbx_strand_id
1 'polypeptide(L)'
;MKKWISVVAVIVVAFSIFQPTAGFAEKRTINQIDKELKQLQEQAKSAEWKQRQAEKKKQEAQHYVNKNVNYLKDIMAQIETVGNELAQISADIDQTEEDLRNTAVKLDQTEQRIEERSKLLDSRVRLMYTDGAVSYLDVLLSSTSFADFLNRADSLESIAQQDQTLLDEHKRDKALVLEQKKALEQQYEKAKTLYAKAEANRQLLAEKEQEKQVLIAKYSDQVEENDGISEEQDRLLVQLASKRSALAKEKNKIKAEQIYTYQQKLKKQREAAKKAAASRNSSTSKASSTSYVSGNGTFSLPVGNARISSNYGYRIHPITGKKKLHSGIDFAVPQGTSVHAAEGGVVIVAEWWSGYGNCVIIDHGDNTWTLYGHLRNGGFKVSKGDTVKRGDVIAESGSTGQSTGPHLHFEVRLNGDPVDPAPYL
;
A
#
# COMPACT_ATOMS: atom_id res chain seq x y z
N MET A 1 6.77 -36.10 15.52
CA MET A 1 7.60 -36.61 16.63
C MET A 1 9.02 -36.90 16.10
N LYS A 2 10.08 -36.53 16.82
CA LYS A 2 11.52 -36.53 16.41
C LYS A 2 12.09 -35.23 15.81
N LYS A 3 11.91 -34.05 16.43
CA LYS A 3 12.81 -32.87 16.26
C LYS A 3 12.92 -31.98 17.52
N TRP A 4 12.67 -32.54 18.72
CA TRP A 4 12.58 -31.77 19.97
C TRP A 4 13.52 -32.26 21.09
N ILE A 5 14.59 -32.99 20.77
CA ILE A 5 15.47 -33.62 21.80
C ILE A 5 16.85 -32.96 21.89
N SER A 6 17.25 -32.06 20.97
CA SER A 6 18.62 -31.51 20.99
C SER A 6 18.77 -30.14 21.68
N VAL A 7 17.68 -29.53 22.18
CA VAL A 7 17.72 -28.18 22.80
C VAL A 7 17.62 -28.21 24.33
N VAL A 8 17.32 -29.37 24.93
CA VAL A 8 17.21 -29.50 26.41
C VAL A 8 18.53 -29.90 27.08
N ALA A 9 19.56 -30.31 26.31
CA ALA A 9 20.82 -30.79 26.86
C ALA A 9 21.83 -29.69 27.29
N VAL A 10 21.53 -28.39 27.07
CA VAL A 10 22.43 -27.28 27.47
C VAL A 10 21.93 -26.53 28.70
N ILE A 11 20.69 -26.75 29.14
CA ILE A 11 20.10 -26.04 30.29
C ILE A 11 20.23 -26.82 31.62
N VAL A 12 20.59 -28.11 31.59
CA VAL A 12 20.66 -28.95 32.81
C VAL A 12 22.06 -28.98 33.47
N VAL A 13 23.11 -28.42 32.86
CA VAL A 13 24.45 -28.38 33.49
C VAL A 13 24.66 -27.11 34.34
N ALA A 14 23.73 -26.14 34.34
CA ALA A 14 23.89 -24.88 35.06
C ALA A 14 23.27 -24.85 36.47
N PHE A 15 22.65 -25.93 36.95
CA PHE A 15 21.85 -25.91 38.20
C PHE A 15 22.27 -26.90 39.30
N SER A 16 23.50 -27.42 39.24
CA SER A 16 24.03 -28.33 40.25
C SER A 16 25.44 -27.90 40.65
N ILE A 17 25.55 -26.90 41.51
CA ILE A 17 26.52 -26.70 42.62
C ILE A 17 26.25 -25.28 43.15
N PHE A 18 25.24 -25.15 43.99
CA PHE A 18 25.13 -24.01 44.91
C PHE A 18 24.77 -24.55 46.29
N GLN A 19 25.76 -25.18 46.91
CA GLN A 19 25.80 -25.37 48.36
C GLN A 19 26.41 -24.09 48.94
N PRO A 20 25.78 -23.40 49.90
CA PRO A 20 26.36 -22.23 50.52
C PRO A 20 27.46 -22.69 51.48
N THR A 21 28.68 -22.88 50.98
CA THR A 21 29.84 -22.96 51.85
C THR A 21 30.18 -21.55 52.30
N ALA A 22 30.33 -21.37 53.62
CA ALA A 22 30.92 -20.18 54.21
C ALA A 22 32.38 -20.07 53.73
N GLY A 23 32.58 -19.52 52.54
CA GLY A 23 33.85 -19.42 51.85
C GLY A 23 34.36 -17.98 51.93
N PHE A 24 35.55 -17.84 52.51
CA PHE A 24 36.42 -16.69 52.33
C PHE A 24 36.39 -16.23 50.86
N ALA A 25 36.15 -14.94 50.61
CA ALA A 25 36.27 -14.35 49.29
C ALA A 25 37.72 -14.50 48.81
N GLU A 26 38.01 -15.59 48.08
CA GLU A 26 39.31 -15.83 47.47
C GLU A 26 39.52 -14.73 46.41
N LYS A 27 40.46 -13.82 46.67
CA LYS A 27 40.76 -12.71 45.75
C LYS A 27 41.26 -13.31 44.43
N ARG A 28 40.51 -13.11 43.34
CA ARG A 28 40.90 -13.50 41.97
C ARG A 28 42.31 -13.00 41.64
N THR A 29 43.14 -13.84 41.03
CA THR A 29 44.53 -13.49 40.68
C THR A 29 44.60 -12.80 39.32
N ILE A 30 45.59 -11.92 39.12
CA ILE A 30 45.79 -11.21 37.84
C ILE A 30 45.89 -12.16 36.65
N ASN A 31 46.55 -13.32 36.80
CA ASN A 31 46.67 -14.33 35.75
C ASN A 31 45.31 -14.93 35.35
N GLN A 32 44.38 -15.09 36.29
CA GLN A 32 43.03 -15.57 36.00
C GLN A 32 42.23 -14.51 35.22
N ILE A 33 42.36 -13.23 35.61
CA ILE A 33 41.72 -12.11 34.91
C ILE A 33 42.32 -11.91 33.52
N ASP A 34 43.61 -12.14 33.33
CA ASP A 34 44.27 -12.07 32.01
C ASP A 34 43.82 -13.19 31.07
N LYS A 35 43.59 -14.40 31.60
CA LYS A 35 43.01 -15.51 30.83
C LYS A 35 41.56 -15.21 30.42
N GLU A 36 40.75 -14.65 31.33
CA GLU A 36 39.37 -14.20 31.03
C GLU A 36 39.34 -13.04 30.02
N LEU A 37 40.24 -12.06 30.14
CA LEU A 37 40.34 -10.94 29.20
C LEU A 37 40.75 -11.43 27.79
N LYS A 38 41.64 -12.42 27.70
CA LYS A 38 42.04 -13.02 26.42
C LYS A 38 40.87 -13.79 25.77
N GLN A 39 40.13 -14.58 26.55
CA GLN A 39 38.92 -15.25 26.07
C GLN A 39 37.85 -14.24 25.64
N LEU A 40 37.63 -13.17 26.39
CA LEU A 40 36.70 -12.10 26.02
C LEU A 40 37.15 -11.36 24.75
N GLN A 41 38.46 -11.21 24.53
CA GLN A 41 39.00 -10.61 23.31
C GLN A 41 38.81 -11.50 22.09
N GLU A 42 38.98 -12.82 22.23
CA GLU A 42 38.68 -13.79 21.17
C GLU A 42 37.18 -13.87 20.87
N GLN A 43 36.33 -13.85 21.92
CA GLN A 43 34.88 -13.78 21.78
C GLN A 43 34.45 -12.49 21.09
N ALA A 44 35.02 -11.34 21.45
CA ALA A 44 34.75 -10.05 20.80
C ALA A 44 35.15 -10.06 19.31
N LYS A 45 36.33 -10.59 18.96
CA LYS A 45 36.74 -10.74 17.55
C LYS A 45 35.78 -11.65 16.76
N SER A 46 35.34 -12.74 17.35
CA SER A 46 34.37 -13.64 16.72
C SER A 46 33.00 -12.98 16.54
N ALA A 47 32.58 -12.16 17.51
CA ALA A 47 31.35 -11.39 17.46
C ALA A 47 31.43 -10.26 16.41
N GLU A 48 32.54 -9.53 16.34
CA GLU A 48 32.80 -8.52 15.29
C GLU A 48 32.80 -9.13 13.88
N TRP A 49 33.38 -10.33 13.71
CA TRP A 49 33.34 -11.03 12.42
C TRP A 49 31.90 -11.42 12.04
N LYS A 50 31.12 -11.94 13.00
CA LYS A 50 29.69 -12.26 12.80
C LYS A 50 28.88 -11.00 12.47
N GLN A 51 29.13 -9.89 13.16
CA GLN A 51 28.50 -8.59 12.90
C GLN A 51 28.80 -8.09 11.48
N ARG A 52 30.06 -8.19 11.01
CA ARG A 52 30.41 -7.83 9.62
C ARG A 52 29.71 -8.70 8.58
N GLN A 53 29.51 -9.99 8.87
CA GLN A 53 28.74 -10.88 7.99
C GLN A 53 27.25 -10.53 8.01
N ALA A 54 26.69 -10.20 9.18
CA ALA A 54 25.31 -9.74 9.31
C ALA A 54 25.09 -8.40 8.58
N GLU A 55 26.02 -7.45 8.68
CA GLU A 55 25.95 -6.17 7.97
C GLU A 55 25.99 -6.36 6.44
N LYS A 56 26.83 -7.26 5.92
CA LYS A 56 26.83 -7.60 4.48
C LYS A 56 25.50 -8.20 4.05
N LYS A 57 24.96 -9.15 4.83
CA LYS A 57 23.64 -9.74 4.56
C LYS A 57 22.54 -8.70 4.61
N LYS A 58 22.61 -7.75 5.53
CA LYS A 58 21.69 -6.61 5.62
C LYS A 58 21.76 -5.75 4.36
N GLN A 59 22.95 -5.41 3.87
CA GLN A 59 23.12 -4.64 2.63
C GLN A 59 22.57 -5.40 1.41
N GLU A 60 22.84 -6.70 1.29
CA GLU A 60 22.28 -7.55 0.24
C GLU A 60 20.75 -7.59 0.33
N ALA A 61 20.20 -7.81 1.54
CA ALA A 61 18.77 -7.77 1.79
C ALA A 61 18.15 -6.41 1.45
N GLN A 62 18.80 -5.31 1.79
CA GLN A 62 18.37 -3.95 1.46
C GLN A 62 18.28 -3.76 -0.06
N HIS A 63 19.25 -4.29 -0.82
CA HIS A 63 19.23 -4.25 -2.28
C HIS A 63 18.02 -5.02 -2.84
N TYR A 64 17.76 -6.24 -2.33
CA TYR A 64 16.58 -7.02 -2.72
C TYR A 64 15.27 -6.33 -2.32
N VAL A 65 15.20 -5.71 -1.13
CA VAL A 65 14.05 -4.92 -0.69
C VAL A 65 13.79 -3.77 -1.66
N ASN A 66 14.81 -2.99 -2.04
CA ASN A 66 14.66 -1.88 -2.98
C ASN A 66 14.19 -2.35 -4.37
N LYS A 67 14.80 -3.41 -4.90
CA LYS A 67 14.41 -3.99 -6.20
C LYS A 67 12.96 -4.43 -6.18
N ASN A 68 12.57 -5.13 -5.12
CA ASN A 68 11.23 -5.64 -4.99
C ASN A 68 10.25 -4.44 -4.77
N VAL A 69 10.57 -3.42 -3.95
CA VAL A 69 9.72 -2.21 -3.79
C VAL A 69 9.41 -1.55 -5.13
N ASN A 70 10.39 -1.45 -6.02
CA ASN A 70 10.16 -0.96 -7.39
C ASN A 70 9.19 -1.88 -8.15
N TYR A 71 9.36 -3.19 -8.05
CA TYR A 71 8.43 -4.17 -8.64
C TYR A 71 7.00 -4.04 -8.08
N LEU A 72 6.85 -3.80 -6.77
CA LEU A 72 5.54 -3.56 -6.16
C LEU A 72 4.89 -2.28 -6.71
N LYS A 73 5.68 -1.22 -6.89
CA LYS A 73 5.23 0.03 -7.51
C LYS A 73 4.76 -0.21 -8.95
N ASP A 74 5.48 -1.01 -9.72
CA ASP A 74 5.12 -1.36 -11.10
C ASP A 74 3.80 -2.16 -11.15
N ILE A 75 3.62 -3.15 -10.26
CA ILE A 75 2.36 -3.90 -10.15
C ILE A 75 1.20 -2.97 -9.80
N MET A 76 1.40 -2.05 -8.86
CA MET A 76 0.35 -1.09 -8.48
C MET A 76 -0.04 -0.16 -9.63
N ALA A 77 0.93 0.29 -10.44
CA ALA A 77 0.64 1.08 -11.64
C ALA A 77 -0.13 0.26 -12.70
N GLN A 78 0.18 -1.03 -12.85
CA GLN A 78 -0.56 -1.93 -13.74
C GLN A 78 -2.00 -2.13 -13.26
N ILE A 79 -2.22 -2.34 -11.95
CA ILE A 79 -3.56 -2.45 -11.34
C ILE A 79 -4.39 -1.19 -11.64
N GLU A 80 -3.80 0.00 -11.46
CA GLU A 80 -4.47 1.27 -11.76
C GLU A 80 -4.81 1.40 -13.25
N THR A 81 -3.89 1.01 -14.13
CA THR A 81 -4.11 1.02 -15.59
C THR A 81 -5.27 0.10 -15.99
N VAL A 82 -5.26 -1.16 -15.52
CA VAL A 82 -6.32 -2.14 -15.81
C VAL A 82 -7.66 -1.68 -15.21
N GLY A 83 -7.65 -1.07 -14.03
CA GLY A 83 -8.84 -0.48 -13.42
C GLY A 83 -9.46 0.64 -14.27
N ASN A 84 -8.63 1.53 -14.80
CA ASN A 84 -9.08 2.60 -15.70
C ASN A 84 -9.62 2.05 -17.03
N GLU A 85 -8.96 1.04 -17.61
CA GLU A 85 -9.45 0.36 -18.82
C GLU A 85 -10.81 -0.31 -18.59
N LEU A 86 -11.01 -0.95 -17.43
CA LEU A 86 -12.31 -1.54 -17.06
C LEU A 86 -13.42 -0.50 -16.95
N ALA A 87 -13.12 0.67 -16.39
CA ALA A 87 -14.08 1.78 -16.31
C ALA A 87 -14.48 2.26 -17.72
N GLN A 88 -13.51 2.41 -18.63
CA GLN A 88 -13.78 2.78 -20.02
C GLN A 88 -14.59 1.71 -20.76
N ILE A 89 -14.22 0.43 -20.63
CA ILE A 89 -14.95 -0.68 -21.24
C ILE A 89 -16.39 -0.73 -20.73
N SER A 90 -16.63 -0.47 -19.44
CA SER A 90 -17.98 -0.41 -18.88
C SER A 90 -18.81 0.70 -19.54
N ALA A 91 -18.25 1.90 -19.71
CA ALA A 91 -18.93 3.00 -20.39
C ALA A 91 -19.22 2.67 -21.87
N ASP A 92 -18.28 2.01 -22.56
CA ASP A 92 -18.46 1.58 -23.94
C ASP A 92 -19.56 0.50 -24.08
N ILE A 93 -19.70 -0.39 -23.09
CA ILE A 93 -20.78 -1.38 -23.01
C ILE A 93 -22.12 -0.67 -22.87
N ASP A 94 -22.24 0.25 -21.91
CA ASP A 94 -23.48 0.98 -21.65
C ASP A 94 -23.95 1.74 -22.91
N GLN A 95 -23.04 2.43 -23.59
CA GLN A 95 -23.35 3.13 -24.84
C GLN A 95 -23.77 2.17 -25.95
N THR A 96 -23.06 1.04 -26.10
CA THR A 96 -23.37 0.06 -27.15
C THR A 96 -24.71 -0.64 -26.90
N GLU A 97 -25.09 -0.86 -25.64
CA GLU A 97 -26.42 -1.36 -25.28
C GLU A 97 -27.53 -0.37 -25.59
N GLU A 98 -27.30 0.92 -25.32
CA GLU A 98 -28.25 1.97 -25.69
C GLU A 98 -28.45 2.04 -27.21
N ASP A 99 -27.34 2.00 -27.97
CA ASP A 99 -27.37 2.00 -29.43
C ASP A 99 -28.13 0.78 -29.98
N LEU A 100 -27.93 -0.40 -29.38
CA LEU A 100 -28.66 -1.63 -29.73
C LEU A 100 -30.16 -1.47 -29.51
N ARG A 101 -30.58 -0.97 -28.34
CA ARG A 101 -32.00 -0.75 -28.02
C ARG A 101 -32.63 0.24 -28.99
N ASN A 102 -31.95 1.35 -29.26
CA ASN A 102 -32.43 2.38 -30.18
C ASN A 102 -32.55 1.85 -31.62
N THR A 103 -31.57 1.06 -32.08
CA THR A 103 -31.59 0.46 -33.42
C THR A 103 -32.69 -0.59 -33.55
N ALA A 104 -32.88 -1.41 -32.52
CA ALA A 104 -33.95 -2.41 -32.48
C ALA A 104 -35.35 -1.77 -32.54
N VAL A 105 -35.58 -0.69 -31.78
CA VAL A 105 -36.85 0.05 -31.82
C VAL A 105 -37.11 0.65 -33.20
N LYS A 106 -36.09 1.28 -33.82
CA LYS A 106 -36.21 1.85 -35.17
C LYS A 106 -36.45 0.78 -36.23
N LEU A 107 -35.87 -0.40 -36.06
CA LEU A 107 -36.06 -1.55 -36.94
C LEU A 107 -37.52 -2.04 -36.87
N ASP A 108 -38.04 -2.27 -35.66
CA ASP A 108 -39.43 -2.69 -35.45
C ASP A 108 -40.42 -1.69 -36.06
N GLN A 109 -40.22 -0.39 -35.81
CA GLN A 109 -41.04 0.67 -36.42
C GLN A 109 -40.99 0.66 -37.96
N THR A 110 -39.83 0.37 -38.55
CA THR A 110 -39.66 0.33 -40.01
C THR A 110 -40.31 -0.93 -40.59
N GLU A 111 -40.18 -2.08 -39.91
CA GLU A 111 -40.86 -3.32 -40.30
C GLU A 111 -42.38 -3.18 -40.24
N GLN A 112 -42.92 -2.51 -39.21
CA GLN A 112 -44.36 -2.19 -39.12
C GLN A 112 -44.83 -1.31 -40.28
N ARG A 113 -44.09 -0.22 -40.61
CA ARG A 113 -44.42 0.62 -41.79
C ARG A 113 -44.44 -0.18 -43.09
N ILE A 114 -43.48 -1.08 -43.27
CA ILE A 114 -43.43 -1.95 -44.46
C ILE A 114 -44.66 -2.86 -44.49
N GLU A 115 -45.03 -3.48 -43.38
CA GLU A 115 -46.18 -4.38 -43.30
C GLU A 115 -47.49 -3.65 -43.62
N GLU A 116 -47.72 -2.49 -43.01
CA GLU A 116 -48.89 -1.64 -43.27
C GLU A 116 -48.96 -1.21 -44.73
N ARG A 117 -47.84 -0.72 -45.29
CA ARG A 117 -47.78 -0.28 -46.68
C ARG A 117 -47.93 -1.45 -47.66
N SER A 118 -47.42 -2.63 -47.33
CA SER A 118 -47.61 -3.85 -48.11
C SER A 118 -49.09 -4.24 -48.21
N LYS A 119 -49.85 -4.17 -47.11
CA LYS A 119 -51.30 -4.46 -47.12
C LYS A 119 -52.07 -3.51 -48.04
N LEU A 120 -51.69 -2.22 -48.05
CA LEU A 120 -52.28 -1.22 -48.95
C LEU A 120 -51.97 -1.50 -50.42
N LEU A 121 -50.69 -1.76 -50.73
CA LEU A 121 -50.25 -2.09 -52.09
C LEU A 121 -50.90 -3.38 -52.61
N ASP A 122 -51.00 -4.42 -51.77
CA ASP A 122 -51.64 -5.69 -52.13
C ASP A 122 -53.13 -5.51 -52.44
N SER A 123 -53.83 -4.70 -51.63
CA SER A 123 -55.24 -4.36 -51.86
C SER A 123 -55.41 -3.61 -53.18
N ARG A 124 -54.50 -2.69 -53.49
CA ARG A 124 -54.51 -1.91 -54.73
C ARG A 124 -54.22 -2.75 -55.97
N VAL A 125 -53.21 -3.60 -55.92
CA VAL A 125 -52.88 -4.55 -57.01
C VAL A 125 -54.05 -5.52 -57.24
N ARG A 126 -54.69 -5.98 -56.17
CA ARG A 126 -55.90 -6.83 -56.26
C ARG A 126 -57.04 -6.10 -56.98
N LEU A 127 -57.33 -4.85 -56.62
CA LEU A 127 -58.36 -4.05 -57.29
C LEU A 127 -58.08 -3.89 -58.78
N MET A 128 -56.84 -3.54 -59.15
CA MET A 128 -56.40 -3.44 -60.54
C MET A 128 -56.55 -4.75 -61.31
N TYR A 129 -56.41 -5.88 -60.63
CA TYR A 129 -56.59 -7.20 -61.23
C TYR A 129 -58.08 -7.60 -61.34
N THR A 130 -58.89 -7.32 -60.32
CA THR A 130 -60.32 -7.76 -60.27
C THR A 130 -61.24 -6.94 -61.15
N ASP A 131 -61.02 -5.63 -61.27
CA ASP A 131 -61.84 -4.76 -62.12
C ASP A 131 -61.46 -4.85 -63.61
N GLY A 132 -60.47 -5.69 -63.94
CA GLY A 132 -59.92 -5.83 -65.28
C GLY A 132 -59.03 -4.65 -65.67
N ALA A 133 -58.36 -4.75 -66.81
CA ALA A 133 -57.50 -3.69 -67.33
C ALA A 133 -58.34 -2.54 -67.93
N VAL A 134 -59.17 -1.87 -67.12
CA VAL A 134 -59.70 -0.56 -67.49
C VAL A 134 -58.49 0.37 -67.52
N SER A 135 -58.03 0.69 -68.73
CA SER A 135 -56.87 1.55 -68.88
C SER A 135 -57.20 2.93 -68.31
N TYR A 136 -56.21 3.62 -67.73
CA TYR A 136 -56.38 5.05 -67.41
C TYR A 136 -56.88 5.84 -68.63
N LEU A 137 -56.52 5.38 -69.83
CA LEU A 137 -57.02 5.91 -71.09
C LEU A 137 -58.54 5.69 -71.27
N ASP A 138 -59.09 4.55 -70.85
CA ASP A 138 -60.53 4.26 -70.94
C ASP A 138 -61.34 5.12 -69.95
N VAL A 139 -60.79 5.38 -68.76
CA VAL A 139 -61.40 6.28 -67.77
C VAL A 139 -61.44 7.73 -68.28
N LEU A 140 -60.39 8.15 -68.99
CA LEU A 140 -60.33 9.48 -69.61
C LEU A 140 -61.25 9.60 -70.83
N LEU A 141 -61.26 8.58 -71.71
CA LEU A 141 -62.07 8.56 -72.93
C LEU A 141 -63.58 8.35 -72.66
N SER A 142 -63.96 7.83 -71.50
CA SER A 142 -65.36 7.73 -71.06
C SER A 142 -65.91 9.02 -70.42
N SER A 143 -65.18 10.14 -70.50
CA SER A 143 -65.64 11.44 -70.03
C SER A 143 -66.81 11.97 -70.86
N THR A 144 -67.74 12.66 -70.19
CA THR A 144 -68.97 13.18 -70.82
C THR A 144 -68.83 14.62 -71.33
N SER A 145 -67.78 15.33 -70.89
CA SER A 145 -67.46 16.70 -71.29
C SER A 145 -65.96 16.99 -71.11
N PHE A 146 -65.48 18.07 -71.72
CA PHE A 146 -64.09 18.51 -71.56
C PHE A 146 -63.72 18.85 -70.10
N ALA A 147 -64.66 19.41 -69.33
CA ALA A 147 -64.44 19.69 -67.91
C ALA A 147 -64.34 18.40 -67.07
N ASP A 148 -65.19 17.40 -67.36
CA ASP A 148 -65.13 16.06 -66.74
C ASP A 148 -63.80 15.36 -67.07
N PHE A 149 -63.35 15.46 -68.34
CA PHE A 149 -62.04 14.95 -68.76
C PHE A 149 -60.89 15.55 -67.92
N LEU A 150 -60.85 16.88 -67.78
CA LEU A 150 -59.79 17.56 -67.03
C LEU A 150 -59.78 17.17 -65.54
N ASN A 151 -60.96 17.07 -64.91
CA ASN A 151 -61.06 16.65 -63.50
C ASN A 151 -60.61 15.20 -63.30
N ARG A 152 -60.95 14.30 -64.24
CA ARG A 152 -60.46 12.91 -64.22
C ARG A 152 -58.96 12.84 -64.46
N ALA A 153 -58.43 13.63 -65.38
CA ALA A 153 -57.00 13.70 -65.66
C ALA A 153 -56.20 14.15 -64.43
N ASP A 154 -56.63 15.23 -63.76
CA ASP A 154 -56.01 15.72 -62.53
C ASP A 154 -56.09 14.68 -61.40
N SER A 155 -57.25 14.04 -61.22
CA SER A 155 -57.43 12.98 -60.22
C SER A 155 -56.53 11.78 -60.49
N LEU A 156 -56.44 11.32 -61.74
CA LEU A 156 -55.59 10.19 -62.12
C LEU A 156 -54.10 10.53 -61.99
N GLU A 157 -53.69 11.76 -62.32
CA GLU A 157 -52.33 12.23 -62.09
C GLU A 157 -51.98 12.20 -60.61
N SER A 158 -52.83 12.75 -59.74
CA SER A 158 -52.61 12.73 -58.29
C SER A 158 -52.53 11.29 -57.73
N ILE A 159 -53.42 10.41 -58.18
CA ILE A 159 -53.46 8.99 -57.81
C ILE A 159 -52.19 8.26 -58.25
N ALA A 160 -51.67 8.53 -59.44
CA ALA A 160 -50.44 7.94 -59.97
C ALA A 160 -49.19 8.47 -59.25
N GLN A 161 -49.13 9.77 -58.95
CA GLN A 161 -48.05 10.37 -58.16
C GLN A 161 -48.00 9.79 -56.75
N GLN A 162 -49.16 9.58 -56.11
CA GLN A 162 -49.24 8.97 -54.79
C GLN A 162 -48.76 7.50 -54.82
N ASP A 163 -49.10 6.74 -55.86
CA ASP A 163 -48.59 5.38 -56.03
C ASP A 163 -47.09 5.31 -56.20
N GLN A 164 -46.54 6.17 -57.05
CA GLN A 164 -45.10 6.24 -57.24
C GLN A 164 -44.40 6.56 -55.92
N THR A 165 -44.92 7.53 -55.16
CA THR A 165 -44.39 7.89 -53.85
C THR A 165 -44.44 6.72 -52.87
N LEU A 166 -45.58 6.02 -52.77
CA LEU A 166 -45.73 4.86 -51.90
C LEU A 166 -44.76 3.73 -52.26
N LEU A 167 -44.59 3.43 -53.56
CA LEU A 167 -43.65 2.41 -54.02
C LEU A 167 -42.20 2.81 -53.72
N ASP A 168 -41.84 4.07 -53.93
CA ASP A 168 -40.49 4.56 -53.66
C ASP A 168 -40.17 4.56 -52.17
N GLU A 169 -41.10 5.00 -51.32
CA GLU A 169 -40.97 4.90 -49.87
C GLU A 169 -40.88 3.45 -49.40
N HIS A 170 -41.68 2.54 -49.97
CA HIS A 170 -41.63 1.12 -49.63
C HIS A 170 -40.27 0.49 -49.97
N LYS A 171 -39.71 0.85 -51.14
CA LYS A 171 -38.36 0.42 -51.54
C LYS A 171 -37.29 0.97 -50.60
N ARG A 172 -37.40 2.25 -50.20
CA ARG A 172 -36.46 2.87 -49.25
C ARG A 172 -36.52 2.22 -47.88
N ASP A 173 -37.72 1.98 -47.34
CA ASP A 173 -37.88 1.32 -46.04
C ASP A 173 -37.32 -0.11 -46.07
N LYS A 174 -37.54 -0.86 -47.17
CA LYS A 174 -36.92 -2.19 -47.35
C LYS A 174 -35.39 -2.14 -47.34
N ALA A 175 -34.79 -1.15 -47.99
CA ALA A 175 -33.34 -0.95 -47.95
C ALA A 175 -32.87 -0.55 -46.54
N LEU A 176 -33.62 0.30 -45.85
CA LEU A 176 -33.32 0.74 -44.48
C LEU A 176 -33.34 -0.42 -43.49
N VAL A 177 -34.28 -1.36 -43.61
CA VAL A 177 -34.31 -2.58 -42.77
C VAL A 177 -33.02 -3.40 -42.92
N LEU A 178 -32.52 -3.55 -44.15
CA LEU A 178 -31.27 -4.28 -44.39
C LEU A 178 -30.07 -3.57 -43.75
N GLU A 179 -30.03 -2.23 -43.84
CA GLU A 179 -29.00 -1.43 -43.19
C GLU A 179 -29.07 -1.51 -41.66
N GLN A 180 -30.27 -1.39 -41.08
CA GLN A 180 -30.50 -1.49 -39.65
C GLN A 180 -30.16 -2.87 -39.09
N LYS A 181 -30.52 -3.95 -39.81
CA LYS A 181 -30.15 -5.32 -39.43
C LYS A 181 -28.64 -5.51 -39.42
N LYS A 182 -27.94 -4.97 -40.42
CA LYS A 182 -26.47 -4.99 -40.48
C LYS A 182 -25.84 -4.19 -39.35
N ALA A 183 -26.37 -3.00 -39.04
CA ALA A 183 -25.90 -2.18 -37.92
C ALA A 183 -26.10 -2.89 -36.58
N LEU A 184 -27.24 -3.54 -36.38
CA LEU A 184 -27.57 -4.32 -35.18
C LEU A 184 -26.58 -5.48 -35.00
N GLU A 185 -26.27 -6.22 -36.06
CA GLU A 185 -25.28 -7.31 -36.04
C GLU A 185 -23.88 -6.80 -35.67
N GLN A 186 -23.45 -5.67 -36.25
CA GLN A 186 -22.17 -5.04 -35.91
C GLN A 186 -22.10 -4.57 -34.46
N GLN A 187 -23.17 -3.94 -33.96
CA GLN A 187 -23.26 -3.50 -32.56
C GLN A 187 -23.26 -4.70 -31.61
N TYR A 188 -23.93 -5.80 -31.97
CA TYR A 188 -23.96 -7.02 -31.18
C TYR A 188 -22.57 -7.67 -31.07
N GLU A 189 -21.86 -7.80 -32.20
CA GLU A 189 -20.48 -8.32 -32.17
C GLU A 189 -19.54 -7.38 -31.39
N LYS A 190 -19.70 -6.06 -31.51
CA LYS A 190 -18.97 -5.10 -30.69
C LYS A 190 -19.23 -5.34 -29.19
N ALA A 191 -20.49 -5.43 -28.77
CA ALA A 191 -20.86 -5.67 -27.37
C ALA A 191 -20.23 -6.97 -26.85
N LYS A 192 -20.32 -8.06 -27.62
CA LYS A 192 -19.71 -9.36 -27.28
C LYS A 192 -18.20 -9.25 -27.08
N THR A 193 -17.50 -8.52 -27.94
CA THR A 193 -16.05 -8.29 -27.77
C THR A 193 -15.72 -7.44 -26.54
N LEU A 194 -16.55 -6.45 -26.21
CA LEU A 194 -16.38 -5.62 -25.01
C LEU A 194 -16.57 -6.45 -23.74
N TYR A 195 -17.59 -7.29 -23.67
CA TYR A 195 -17.79 -8.21 -22.55
C TYR A 195 -16.64 -9.19 -22.38
N ALA A 196 -16.10 -9.74 -23.48
CA ALA A 196 -14.94 -10.62 -23.42
C ALA A 196 -13.69 -9.90 -22.90
N LYS A 197 -13.46 -8.64 -23.32
CA LYS A 197 -12.37 -7.80 -22.81
C LYS A 197 -12.56 -7.45 -21.34
N ALA A 198 -13.78 -7.12 -20.92
CA ALA A 198 -14.09 -6.82 -19.51
C ALA A 198 -13.76 -8.01 -18.61
N GLU A 199 -14.14 -9.22 -19.03
CA GLU A 199 -13.83 -10.44 -18.27
C GLU A 199 -12.33 -10.71 -18.20
N ALA A 200 -11.62 -10.59 -19.33
CA ALA A 200 -10.16 -10.75 -19.36
C ALA A 200 -9.45 -9.74 -18.44
N ASN A 201 -9.87 -8.47 -18.46
CA ASN A 201 -9.29 -7.44 -17.59
C ASN A 201 -9.62 -7.66 -16.12
N ARG A 202 -10.82 -8.18 -15.77
CA ARG A 202 -11.16 -8.56 -14.39
C ARG A 202 -10.28 -9.70 -13.87
N GLN A 203 -10.01 -10.70 -14.71
CA GLN A 203 -9.11 -11.80 -14.36
C GLN A 203 -7.68 -11.32 -14.17
N LEU A 204 -7.18 -10.48 -15.09
CA LEU A 204 -5.86 -9.86 -14.97
C LEU A 204 -5.74 -9.01 -13.71
N LEU A 205 -6.77 -8.23 -13.36
CA LEU A 205 -6.79 -7.43 -12.13
C LEU A 205 -6.69 -8.32 -10.88
N ALA A 206 -7.44 -9.41 -10.84
CA ALA A 206 -7.41 -10.36 -9.73
C ALA A 206 -6.03 -11.04 -9.60
N GLU A 207 -5.42 -11.43 -10.72
CA GLU A 207 -4.06 -11.98 -10.76
C GLU A 207 -3.04 -10.98 -10.22
N LYS A 208 -3.11 -9.72 -10.64
CA LYS A 208 -2.20 -8.66 -10.20
C LYS A 208 -2.36 -8.34 -8.72
N GLU A 209 -3.59 -8.33 -8.22
CA GLU A 209 -3.85 -8.14 -6.79
C GLU A 209 -3.31 -9.33 -5.97
N GLN A 210 -3.44 -10.56 -6.45
CA GLN A 210 -2.84 -11.73 -5.82
C GLN A 210 -1.30 -11.67 -5.84
N GLU A 211 -0.71 -11.29 -6.98
CA GLU A 211 0.74 -11.09 -7.13
C GLU A 211 1.25 -10.07 -6.11
N LYS A 212 0.53 -8.96 -5.95
CA LYS A 212 0.79 -7.94 -4.92
C LYS A 212 0.81 -8.54 -3.51
N GLN A 213 -0.20 -9.33 -3.14
CA GLN A 213 -0.29 -9.94 -1.81
C GLN A 213 0.83 -10.95 -1.54
N VAL A 214 1.15 -11.81 -2.51
CA VAL A 214 2.25 -12.78 -2.40
C VAL A 214 3.59 -12.06 -2.25
N LEU A 215 3.80 -11.01 -3.03
CA LEU A 215 5.01 -10.21 -2.94
C LEU A 215 5.12 -9.56 -1.57
N ILE A 216 4.05 -8.91 -1.08
CA ILE A 216 3.95 -8.34 0.28
C ILE A 216 4.36 -9.35 1.35
N ALA A 217 3.80 -10.57 1.32
CA ALA A 217 4.11 -11.63 2.27
C ALA A 217 5.60 -12.05 2.23
N LYS A 218 6.17 -12.15 1.03
CA LYS A 218 7.59 -12.47 0.85
C LYS A 218 8.52 -11.41 1.44
N TYR A 219 8.20 -10.11 1.33
CA TYR A 219 9.02 -9.07 1.98
C TYR A 219 8.98 -9.16 3.48
N SER A 220 7.80 -9.36 4.06
CA SER A 220 7.67 -9.36 5.51
C SER A 220 8.48 -10.47 6.16
N ASP A 221 8.65 -11.62 5.49
CA ASP A 221 9.54 -12.68 5.95
C ASP A 221 11.03 -12.30 5.83
N GLN A 222 11.44 -11.64 4.73
CA GLN A 222 12.85 -11.27 4.51
C GLN A 222 13.34 -10.10 5.38
N VAL A 223 12.47 -9.14 5.72
CA VAL A 223 12.83 -8.01 6.60
C VAL A 223 12.97 -8.50 8.06
N GLU A 224 12.07 -9.38 8.50
CA GLU A 224 12.07 -9.90 9.88
C GLU A 224 13.26 -10.83 10.18
N GLU A 225 13.69 -11.65 9.20
CA GLU A 225 14.88 -12.49 9.34
C GLU A 225 16.16 -11.64 9.52
N ASN A 226 16.26 -10.49 8.86
CA ASN A 226 17.47 -9.67 8.90
C ASN A 226 17.52 -8.71 10.11
N ASP A 227 16.38 -8.15 10.53
CA ASP A 227 16.33 -7.26 11.71
C ASP A 227 16.54 -8.03 13.03
N GLY A 228 15.91 -9.22 13.16
CA GLY A 228 16.06 -10.05 14.37
C GLY A 228 17.50 -10.57 14.59
N ILE A 229 18.25 -10.80 13.51
CA ILE A 229 19.64 -11.26 13.57
C ILE A 229 20.59 -10.15 14.05
N SER A 230 20.35 -8.89 13.67
CA SER A 230 21.22 -7.75 14.01
C SER A 230 21.10 -7.36 15.50
N GLU A 231 19.88 -7.28 16.03
CA GLU A 231 19.65 -6.83 17.42
C GLU A 231 20.23 -7.79 18.47
N GLU A 232 20.15 -9.09 18.24
CA GLU A 232 20.68 -10.11 19.15
C GLU A 232 22.23 -10.03 19.25
N GLN A 233 22.88 -9.70 18.13
CA GLN A 233 24.34 -9.61 18.03
C GLN A 233 24.88 -8.31 18.63
N ASP A 234 24.16 -7.19 18.45
CA ASP A 234 24.50 -5.91 19.07
C ASP A 234 24.36 -5.97 20.60
N ARG A 235 23.30 -6.61 21.12
CA ARG A 235 23.17 -6.88 22.56
C ARG A 235 24.34 -7.69 23.11
N LEU A 236 24.75 -8.74 22.39
CA LEU A 236 25.87 -9.59 22.81
C LEU A 236 27.20 -8.80 22.83
N LEU A 237 27.47 -7.96 21.84
CA LEU A 237 28.66 -7.09 21.80
C LEU A 237 28.69 -6.09 22.96
N VAL A 238 27.56 -5.45 23.27
CA VAL A 238 27.43 -4.53 24.43
C VAL A 238 27.65 -5.27 25.76
N GLN A 239 27.13 -6.49 25.89
CA GLN A 239 27.33 -7.32 27.07
C GLN A 239 28.80 -7.76 27.23
N LEU A 240 29.47 -8.13 26.13
CA LEU A 240 30.90 -8.47 26.13
C LEU A 240 31.78 -7.26 26.46
N ALA A 241 31.47 -6.09 25.90
CA ALA A 241 32.20 -4.83 26.16
C ALA A 241 32.04 -4.37 27.61
N SER A 242 30.83 -4.43 28.17
CA SER A 242 30.57 -4.09 29.57
C SER A 242 31.28 -5.06 30.54
N LYS A 243 31.26 -6.37 30.27
CA LYS A 243 31.99 -7.38 31.05
C LYS A 243 33.51 -7.19 30.98
N ARG A 244 34.06 -6.89 29.80
CA ARG A 244 35.49 -6.55 29.62
C ARG A 244 35.88 -5.29 30.39
N SER A 245 35.05 -4.25 30.37
CA SER A 245 35.26 -3.00 31.12
C SER A 245 35.23 -3.23 32.63
N ALA A 246 34.29 -4.03 33.13
CA ALA A 246 34.22 -4.41 34.55
C ALA A 246 35.48 -5.18 35.00
N LEU A 247 35.92 -6.19 34.24
CA LEU A 247 37.14 -6.93 34.53
C LEU A 247 38.41 -6.09 34.41
N ALA A 248 38.45 -5.13 33.47
CA ALA A 248 39.57 -4.18 33.38
C ALA A 248 39.61 -3.24 34.60
N LYS A 249 38.45 -2.77 35.08
CA LYS A 249 38.35 -1.99 36.33
C LYS A 249 38.76 -2.81 37.54
N GLU A 250 38.35 -4.08 37.63
CA GLU A 250 38.75 -5.00 38.70
C GLU A 250 40.25 -5.30 38.65
N LYS A 251 40.80 -5.60 37.47
CA LYS A 251 42.25 -5.75 37.25
C LYS A 251 43.00 -4.51 37.68
N ASN A 252 42.51 -3.32 37.33
CA ASN A 252 43.12 -2.05 37.72
C ASN A 252 42.97 -1.79 39.21
N LYS A 253 41.88 -2.20 39.86
CA LYS A 253 41.75 -2.17 41.33
C LYS A 253 42.71 -3.14 42.00
N ILE A 254 42.85 -4.37 41.53
CA ILE A 254 43.80 -5.35 42.08
C ILE A 254 45.23 -4.89 41.85
N LYS A 255 45.56 -4.37 40.67
CA LYS A 255 46.85 -3.73 40.41
C LYS A 255 47.05 -2.51 41.29
N ALA A 256 46.04 -1.66 41.45
CA ALA A 256 46.12 -0.50 42.34
C ALA A 256 46.21 -0.90 43.81
N GLU A 257 45.61 -2.00 44.25
CA GLU A 257 45.74 -2.59 45.58
C GLU A 257 47.12 -3.21 45.78
N GLN A 258 47.68 -3.89 44.78
CA GLN A 258 49.05 -4.43 44.79
C GLN A 258 50.07 -3.30 44.76
N ILE A 259 49.86 -2.29 43.91
CA ILE A 259 50.65 -1.08 43.85
C ILE A 259 50.47 -0.29 45.14
N TYR A 260 49.27 -0.20 45.73
CA TYR A 260 49.02 0.47 46.99
C TYR A 260 49.65 -0.29 48.15
N THR A 261 49.58 -1.62 48.20
CA THR A 261 50.25 -2.43 49.24
C THR A 261 51.77 -2.38 49.08
N TYR A 262 52.28 -2.39 47.85
CA TYR A 262 53.69 -2.16 47.53
C TYR A 262 54.12 -0.72 47.86
N GLN A 263 53.31 0.27 47.51
CA GLN A 263 53.50 1.69 47.82
C GLN A 263 53.29 1.98 49.30
N GLN A 264 52.51 1.20 50.04
CA GLN A 264 52.31 1.26 51.49
C GLN A 264 53.45 0.55 52.21
N LYS A 265 54.06 -0.48 51.61
CA LYS A 265 55.38 -0.99 52.06
C LYS A 265 56.46 0.07 51.83
N LEU A 266 56.52 0.65 50.63
CA LEU A 266 57.43 1.75 50.28
C LEU A 266 57.11 3.05 51.02
N LYS A 267 55.85 3.33 51.39
CA LYS A 267 55.41 4.49 52.21
C LYS A 267 55.59 4.20 53.68
N LYS A 268 55.43 3.00 54.21
CA LYS A 268 55.94 2.71 55.55
C LYS A 268 57.46 2.94 55.62
N GLN A 269 58.18 2.62 54.53
CA GLN A 269 59.60 3.00 54.36
C GLN A 269 59.80 4.51 54.11
N ARG A 270 58.92 5.19 53.36
CA ARG A 270 59.05 6.60 52.95
C ARG A 270 58.33 7.62 53.83
N GLU A 271 57.37 7.25 54.67
CA GLU A 271 56.66 8.04 55.69
C GLU A 271 57.40 7.91 57.03
N ALA A 272 58.19 6.84 57.24
CA ALA A 272 59.38 6.92 58.09
C ALA A 272 60.33 8.03 57.59
N ALA A 273 60.42 8.27 56.28
CA ALA A 273 61.20 9.35 55.67
C ALA A 273 60.42 10.66 55.37
N LYS A 274 59.09 10.71 55.50
CA LYS A 274 58.20 11.84 55.13
C LYS A 274 57.21 12.25 56.23
N LYS A 275 57.34 11.72 57.45
CA LYS A 275 57.17 12.54 58.67
C LYS A 275 58.07 13.79 58.67
N ALA A 276 59.03 13.86 57.73
CA ALA A 276 59.83 15.03 57.41
C ALA A 276 59.22 16.01 56.39
N ALA A 277 58.08 15.74 55.74
CA ALA A 277 57.56 16.65 54.70
C ALA A 277 56.07 16.45 54.42
N ALA A 278 55.23 17.06 55.27
CA ALA A 278 53.81 17.25 55.01
C ALA A 278 53.58 18.41 54.01
N SER A 279 52.49 18.36 53.25
CA SER A 279 51.57 19.50 52.93
C SER A 279 50.99 19.50 51.49
N ARG A 280 49.65 19.31 51.41
CA ARG A 280 48.64 20.02 50.55
C ARG A 280 48.68 19.85 49.01
N ASN A 281 47.60 19.95 48.21
CA ASN A 281 46.13 19.76 48.31
C ASN A 281 45.57 19.87 46.86
N SER A 282 44.56 19.05 46.48
CA SER A 282 43.33 19.33 45.66
C SER A 282 43.44 19.99 44.25
N SER A 283 42.54 19.84 43.26
CA SER A 283 41.28 19.11 43.03
C SER A 283 40.67 19.52 41.66
N THR A 284 39.88 18.62 41.03
CA THR A 284 38.58 18.86 40.29
C THR A 284 38.56 19.77 39.03
N SER A 285 37.67 19.73 38.03
CA SER A 285 36.31 19.18 37.72
C SER A 285 36.03 19.51 36.21
N LYS A 286 35.39 18.70 35.34
CA LYS A 286 33.98 18.20 35.19
C LYS A 286 33.03 19.11 34.33
N ALA A 287 32.56 18.54 33.20
CA ALA A 287 31.25 18.67 32.49
C ALA A 287 30.74 20.09 32.03
N SER A 288 29.72 20.32 31.18
CA SER A 288 28.54 19.54 30.72
C SER A 288 27.78 20.25 29.55
N SER A 289 27.09 19.45 28.71
CA SER A 289 25.73 19.53 28.09
C SER A 289 24.96 20.83 27.78
N THR A 290 24.09 20.79 26.75
CA THR A 290 22.82 21.55 26.64
C THR A 290 21.75 20.75 25.87
N SER A 291 20.48 20.87 26.28
CA SER A 291 19.26 20.18 25.82
C SER A 291 18.18 21.18 25.36
N TYR A 292 17.19 20.74 24.57
CA TYR A 292 16.00 21.51 24.12
C TYR A 292 14.68 20.93 24.71
N VAL A 293 13.54 21.64 24.49
CA VAL A 293 12.38 21.85 25.38
C VAL A 293 11.05 21.21 24.90
N SER A 294 10.48 20.33 25.75
CA SER A 294 9.23 19.52 25.66
C SER A 294 7.90 20.27 25.43
N GLY A 295 7.10 19.85 24.43
CA GLY A 295 5.67 20.18 24.23
C GLY A 295 4.65 19.38 25.08
N ASN A 296 3.38 19.82 25.10
CA ASN A 296 2.30 19.48 26.07
C ASN A 296 1.52 18.15 25.87
N GLY A 297 1.97 17.22 25.01
CA GLY A 297 1.57 15.80 25.06
C GLY A 297 0.15 15.39 24.62
N THR A 298 -0.62 16.22 23.91
CA THR A 298 -1.93 15.83 23.33
C THR A 298 -1.99 16.09 21.82
N PHE A 299 -2.15 15.04 21.02
CA PHE A 299 -2.27 15.03 19.57
C PHE A 299 -3.74 15.09 19.13
N SER A 300 -4.05 15.77 18.02
CA SER A 300 -5.38 15.69 17.41
C SER A 300 -5.54 14.42 16.57
N LEU A 301 -6.77 13.92 16.47
CA LEU A 301 -7.08 12.81 15.57
C LEU A 301 -6.68 13.12 14.12
N PRO A 302 -5.91 12.24 13.45
CA PRO A 302 -5.34 12.50 12.13
C PRO A 302 -6.33 12.26 10.99
N VAL A 303 -7.48 11.64 11.29
CA VAL A 303 -8.67 11.54 10.43
C VAL A 303 -9.86 11.87 11.31
N GLY A 304 -11.04 12.15 10.75
CA GLY A 304 -12.25 12.46 11.53
C GLY A 304 -12.67 11.35 12.49
N ASN A 305 -13.95 11.28 12.89
CA ASN A 305 -14.45 10.27 13.85
C ASN A 305 -14.52 8.84 13.24
N ALA A 306 -13.38 8.34 12.75
CA ALA A 306 -13.20 7.08 12.05
C ALA A 306 -13.03 5.93 13.04
N ARG A 307 -13.52 4.75 12.66
CA ARG A 307 -13.40 3.55 13.47
C ARG A 307 -11.94 3.07 13.47
N ILE A 308 -11.38 2.88 14.66
CA ILE A 308 -10.12 2.15 14.84
C ILE A 308 -10.35 0.70 14.41
N SER A 309 -9.66 0.27 13.35
CA SER A 309 -9.67 -1.13 12.88
C SER A 309 -8.61 -1.97 13.56
N SER A 310 -7.52 -1.37 14.02
CA SER A 310 -6.45 -2.08 14.75
C SER A 310 -5.73 -1.18 15.74
N ASN A 311 -5.56 -1.66 16.98
CA ASN A 311 -4.83 -0.94 18.03
C ASN A 311 -3.31 -1.22 17.97
N TYR A 312 -2.53 -0.38 18.66
CA TYR A 312 -1.13 -0.63 18.95
C TYR A 312 -0.96 -1.92 19.78
N GLY A 313 0.15 -2.63 19.56
CA GLY A 313 0.54 -3.79 20.36
C GLY A 313 0.72 -5.08 19.57
N TYR A 314 1.10 -6.15 20.26
CA TYR A 314 1.38 -7.43 19.61
C TYR A 314 0.09 -8.11 19.13
N ARG A 315 -0.02 -8.30 17.82
CA ARG A 315 -1.13 -8.99 17.19
C ARG A 315 -0.65 -10.00 16.16
N ILE A 316 -1.55 -10.91 15.76
CA ILE A 316 -1.31 -11.74 14.58
C ILE A 316 -1.44 -10.82 13.36
N HIS A 317 -0.35 -10.67 12.62
CA HIS A 317 -0.30 -9.81 11.45
C HIS A 317 -1.19 -10.42 10.33
N PRO A 318 -2.15 -9.67 9.77
CA PRO A 318 -3.21 -10.22 8.92
C PRO A 318 -2.69 -10.79 7.60
N ILE A 319 -1.50 -10.35 7.16
CA ILE A 319 -0.88 -10.80 5.91
C ILE A 319 0.10 -11.97 6.13
N THR A 320 0.76 -12.03 7.30
CA THR A 320 1.83 -13.03 7.54
C THR A 320 1.43 -14.15 8.48
N GLY A 321 0.32 -14.00 9.22
CA GLY A 321 -0.15 -14.99 10.20
C GLY A 321 0.74 -15.12 11.45
N LYS A 322 1.75 -14.26 11.62
CA LYS A 322 2.71 -14.31 12.74
C LYS A 322 2.41 -13.22 13.78
N LYS A 323 2.81 -13.45 15.03
CA LYS A 323 2.70 -12.46 16.11
C LYS A 323 3.74 -11.35 15.90
N LYS A 324 3.31 -10.19 15.42
CA LYS A 324 4.14 -9.00 15.16
C LYS A 324 3.64 -7.83 16.00
N LEU A 325 4.56 -6.96 16.42
CA LEU A 325 4.19 -5.69 17.02
C LEU A 325 3.54 -4.81 15.94
N HIS A 326 2.33 -4.35 16.19
CA HIS A 326 1.74 -3.27 15.46
C HIS A 326 2.18 -1.95 16.09
N SER A 327 3.04 -1.21 15.40
CA SER A 327 3.73 -0.02 15.89
C SER A 327 2.87 1.25 15.89
N GLY A 328 1.58 1.15 15.55
CA GLY A 328 0.66 2.27 15.48
C GLY A 328 -0.80 1.85 15.65
N ILE A 329 -1.71 2.75 15.28
CA ILE A 329 -3.16 2.53 15.24
C ILE A 329 -3.62 2.64 13.79
N ASP A 330 -4.47 1.71 13.37
CA ASP A 330 -5.10 1.70 12.04
C ASP A 330 -6.52 2.29 12.14
N PHE A 331 -6.80 3.29 11.32
CA PHE A 331 -8.14 3.86 11.15
C PHE A 331 -8.73 3.42 9.82
N ALA A 332 -9.83 2.67 9.85
CA ALA A 332 -10.51 2.26 8.62
C ALA A 332 -11.23 3.46 8.00
N VAL A 333 -10.76 3.89 6.83
CA VAL A 333 -11.30 5.03 6.08
C VAL A 333 -11.29 4.73 4.58
N PRO A 334 -12.29 5.19 3.80
CA PRO A 334 -12.25 5.08 2.34
C PRO A 334 -10.99 5.73 1.77
N GLN A 335 -10.48 5.20 0.67
CA GLN A 335 -9.38 5.83 -0.06
C GLN A 335 -9.77 7.25 -0.51
N GLY A 336 -8.85 8.20 -0.37
CA GLY A 336 -9.09 9.63 -0.67
C GLY A 336 -9.55 10.46 0.53
N THR A 337 -9.73 9.86 1.71
CA THR A 337 -10.10 10.61 2.93
C THR A 337 -8.95 11.53 3.33
N SER A 338 -9.24 12.80 3.62
CA SER A 338 -8.22 13.76 4.08
C SER A 338 -7.56 13.30 5.38
N VAL A 339 -6.23 13.33 5.39
CA VAL A 339 -5.38 13.03 6.54
C VAL A 339 -4.80 14.36 7.04
N HIS A 340 -4.92 14.58 8.34
CA HIS A 340 -4.58 15.82 9.03
C HIS A 340 -3.36 15.64 9.92
N ALA A 341 -2.54 16.69 10.04
CA ALA A 341 -1.42 16.71 10.99
C ALA A 341 -1.94 16.67 12.43
N ALA A 342 -1.45 15.71 13.22
CA ALA A 342 -1.83 15.49 14.60
C ALA A 342 -1.28 16.58 15.56
N GLU A 343 -0.18 17.23 15.18
CA GLU A 343 0.37 18.44 15.84
C GLU A 343 1.19 19.23 14.82
N GLY A 344 1.50 20.50 15.13
CA GLY A 344 2.39 21.32 14.33
C GLY A 344 3.84 20.82 14.36
N GLY A 345 4.56 21.02 13.26
CA GLY A 345 5.93 20.53 13.13
C GLY A 345 6.49 20.71 11.72
N VAL A 346 7.63 20.08 11.47
CA VAL A 346 8.30 20.10 10.17
C VAL A 346 8.19 18.73 9.52
N VAL A 347 7.76 18.68 8.27
CA VAL A 347 7.70 17.46 7.48
C VAL A 347 9.12 16.99 7.18
N ILE A 348 9.54 15.87 7.77
CA ILE A 348 10.89 15.31 7.56
C ILE A 348 10.91 14.25 6.47
N VAL A 349 9.76 13.61 6.20
CA VAL A 349 9.57 12.67 5.09
C VAL A 349 8.18 12.85 4.47
N ALA A 350 8.11 12.83 3.15
CA ALA A 350 6.88 12.84 2.35
C ALA A 350 7.12 12.04 1.06
N GLU A 351 7.37 10.74 1.22
CA GLU A 351 7.77 9.85 0.13
C GLU A 351 7.37 8.40 0.42
N TRP A 352 7.72 7.50 -0.50
CA TRP A 352 7.53 6.07 -0.29
C TRP A 352 8.52 5.54 0.76
N TRP A 353 8.01 4.97 1.85
CA TRP A 353 8.80 4.30 2.88
C TRP A 353 8.36 2.85 3.02
N SER A 354 9.32 1.93 2.83
CA SER A 354 9.15 0.48 2.97
C SER A 354 8.17 0.07 4.08
N GLY A 355 7.30 -0.90 3.81
CA GLY A 355 6.25 -1.32 4.75
C GLY A 355 5.03 -0.39 4.75
N TYR A 356 5.26 0.90 4.96
CA TYR A 356 4.23 1.93 5.09
C TYR A 356 3.65 2.41 3.76
N GLY A 357 4.33 2.19 2.62
CA GLY A 357 3.90 2.73 1.34
C GLY A 357 4.21 4.23 1.25
N ASN A 358 3.35 5.02 0.61
CA ASN A 358 3.48 6.47 0.66
C ASN A 358 3.22 6.93 2.10
N CYS A 359 4.16 7.66 2.68
CA CYS A 359 4.06 8.12 4.06
C CYS A 359 4.51 9.56 4.23
N VAL A 360 3.94 10.20 5.24
CA VAL A 360 4.40 11.49 5.77
C VAL A 360 4.95 11.25 7.18
N ILE A 361 6.09 11.84 7.51
CA ILE A 361 6.58 11.92 8.90
C ILE A 361 6.78 13.38 9.27
N ILE A 362 6.24 13.77 10.41
CA ILE A 362 6.34 15.13 10.95
C ILE A 362 7.15 15.08 12.25
N ASP A 363 8.20 15.89 12.32
CA ASP A 363 8.96 16.14 13.54
C ASP A 363 8.33 17.31 14.31
N HIS A 364 7.91 17.05 15.55
CA HIS A 364 7.28 18.04 16.42
C HIS A 364 8.26 18.70 17.40
N GLY A 365 9.54 18.29 17.40
CA GLY A 365 10.50 18.62 18.44
C GLY A 365 10.55 17.56 19.55
N ASP A 366 11.51 17.69 20.47
CA ASP A 366 11.66 16.84 21.66
C ASP A 366 11.74 15.34 21.38
N ASN A 367 12.36 15.01 20.24
CA ASN A 367 12.46 13.66 19.72
C ASN A 367 11.09 12.97 19.56
N THR A 368 10.02 13.75 19.32
CA THR A 368 8.66 13.27 19.15
C THR A 368 8.20 13.45 17.71
N TRP A 369 7.93 12.36 17.02
CA TRP A 369 7.51 12.39 15.61
C TRP A 369 6.21 11.62 15.43
N THR A 370 5.41 12.03 14.44
CA THR A 370 4.24 11.26 14.00
C THR A 370 4.43 10.73 12.59
N LEU A 371 3.96 9.51 12.33
CA LEU A 371 4.00 8.85 11.02
C LEU A 371 2.58 8.60 10.52
N TYR A 372 2.34 8.91 9.24
CA TYR A 372 1.08 8.72 8.54
C TYR A 372 1.34 7.82 7.33
N GLY A 373 0.90 6.57 7.39
CA GLY A 373 1.18 5.53 6.39
C GLY A 373 0.00 5.18 5.48
N HIS A 374 0.31 4.39 4.46
CA HIS A 374 -0.62 3.83 3.46
C HIS A 374 -1.35 4.87 2.59
N LEU A 375 -0.77 6.06 2.41
CA LEU A 375 -1.37 7.16 1.66
C LEU A 375 -1.52 6.82 0.17
N ARG A 376 -2.54 7.33 -0.52
CA ARG A 376 -2.75 7.02 -1.94
C ARG A 376 -1.67 7.64 -2.86
N ASN A 377 -1.48 7.06 -4.05
CA ASN A 377 -0.67 7.68 -5.09
C ASN A 377 -1.25 9.06 -5.46
N GLY A 378 -0.38 10.06 -5.60
CA GLY A 378 -0.77 11.46 -5.82
C GLY A 378 -1.47 12.14 -4.63
N GLY A 379 -1.53 11.48 -3.47
CA GLY A 379 -2.26 11.95 -2.30
C GLY A 379 -1.53 12.96 -1.42
N PHE A 380 -0.22 13.19 -1.62
CA PHE A 380 0.55 14.16 -0.83
C PHE A 380 0.04 15.59 -1.05
N LYS A 381 -0.21 16.33 0.03
CA LYS A 381 -0.51 17.77 0.00
C LYS A 381 0.65 18.63 0.54
N VAL A 382 1.68 17.98 1.06
CA VAL A 382 2.89 18.59 1.61
C VAL A 382 4.14 17.90 1.08
N SER A 383 5.27 18.59 1.14
CA SER A 383 6.60 18.12 0.77
C SER A 383 7.56 18.16 1.97
N LYS A 384 8.68 17.44 1.87
CA LYS A 384 9.75 17.49 2.87
C LYS A 384 10.26 18.92 3.05
N GLY A 385 10.35 19.37 4.30
CA GLY A 385 10.77 20.71 4.70
C GLY A 385 9.61 21.66 4.98
N ASP A 386 8.38 21.30 4.61
CA ASP A 386 7.20 22.13 4.88
C ASP A 386 6.92 22.19 6.38
N THR A 387 6.56 23.36 6.87
CA THR A 387 6.04 23.54 8.24
C THR A 387 4.53 23.43 8.19
N VAL A 388 3.95 22.57 9.03
CA VAL A 388 2.51 22.35 9.13
C VAL A 388 2.03 22.71 10.53
N LYS A 389 0.75 23.09 10.64
CA LYS A 389 0.05 23.29 11.90
C LYS A 389 -0.83 22.08 12.19
N ARG A 390 -1.16 21.91 13.47
CA ARG A 390 -2.15 20.93 13.89
C ARG A 390 -3.46 21.12 13.11
N GLY A 391 -3.97 20.03 12.53
CA GLY A 391 -5.20 20.01 11.74
C GLY A 391 -5.02 20.33 10.25
N ASP A 392 -3.84 20.73 9.79
CA ASP A 392 -3.60 20.97 8.37
C ASP A 392 -3.74 19.66 7.58
N VAL A 393 -4.35 19.71 6.39
CA VAL A 393 -4.45 18.54 5.51
C VAL A 393 -3.07 18.28 4.89
N ILE A 394 -2.50 17.12 5.22
CA ILE A 394 -1.15 16.73 4.78
C ILE A 394 -1.17 15.71 3.65
N ALA A 395 -2.22 14.88 3.58
CA ALA A 395 -2.34 13.85 2.57
C ALA A 395 -3.77 13.33 2.40
N GLU A 396 -3.93 12.34 1.54
CA GLU A 396 -5.16 11.54 1.38
C GLU A 396 -4.87 10.06 1.68
N SER A 397 -5.77 9.42 2.42
CA SER A 397 -5.68 8.00 2.77
C SER A 397 -5.71 7.11 1.53
N GLY A 398 -5.17 5.90 1.66
CA GLY A 398 -5.14 4.94 0.57
C GLY A 398 -4.92 3.52 1.08
N SER A 399 -4.25 2.72 0.25
CA SER A 399 -3.90 1.34 0.57
C SER A 399 -2.54 0.96 -0.03
N THR A 400 -1.59 1.89 -0.02
CA THR A 400 -0.24 1.66 -0.57
C THR A 400 0.67 0.94 0.44
N GLY A 401 1.75 0.31 -0.02
CA GLY A 401 2.63 -0.48 0.85
C GLY A 401 2.02 -1.80 1.32
N GLN A 402 2.35 -2.24 2.53
CA GLN A 402 1.87 -3.50 3.11
C GLN A 402 0.48 -3.32 3.74
N SER A 403 -0.53 -3.12 2.90
CA SER A 403 -1.92 -2.93 3.33
C SER A 403 -2.85 -4.01 2.78
N THR A 404 -3.85 -4.40 3.57
CA THR A 404 -4.93 -5.34 3.17
C THR A 404 -6.17 -4.63 2.61
N GLY A 405 -6.28 -3.32 2.78
CA GLY A 405 -7.41 -2.52 2.31
C GLY A 405 -7.31 -1.06 2.74
N PRO A 406 -8.19 -0.16 2.26
CA PRO A 406 -8.09 1.26 2.57
C PRO A 406 -8.14 1.58 4.07
N HIS A 407 -7.08 2.19 4.58
CA HIS A 407 -6.97 2.66 5.96
C HIS A 407 -5.85 3.71 6.11
N LEU A 408 -5.83 4.42 7.23
CA LEU A 408 -4.68 5.21 7.67
C LEU A 408 -3.95 4.44 8.78
N HIS A 409 -2.65 4.22 8.62
CA HIS A 409 -1.78 3.79 9.71
C HIS A 409 -1.13 5.00 10.38
N PHE A 410 -1.30 5.14 11.69
CA PHE A 410 -0.81 6.28 12.47
C PHE A 410 0.12 5.81 13.60
N GLU A 411 1.34 6.32 13.63
CA GLU A 411 2.28 6.07 14.74
C GLU A 411 2.65 7.38 15.45
N VAL A 412 2.92 7.25 16.75
CA VAL A 412 3.65 8.22 17.55
C VAL A 412 4.99 7.58 17.91
N ARG A 413 6.09 8.30 17.70
CA ARG A 413 7.43 7.85 18.08
C ARG A 413 8.06 8.81 19.07
N LEU A 414 8.67 8.27 20.12
CA LEU A 414 9.39 9.04 21.13
C LEU A 414 10.83 8.50 21.23
N ASN A 415 11.82 9.37 21.06
CA ASN A 415 13.23 8.99 20.99
C ASN A 415 13.55 7.94 19.90
N GLY A 416 12.74 7.88 18.85
CA GLY A 416 12.86 6.94 17.74
C GLY A 416 12.05 5.65 17.88
N ASP A 417 11.58 5.32 19.09
CA ASP A 417 10.81 4.10 19.36
C ASP A 417 9.29 4.34 19.22
N PRO A 418 8.54 3.42 18.57
CA PRO A 418 7.08 3.52 18.47
C PRO A 418 6.41 3.27 19.82
N VAL A 419 5.58 4.22 20.25
CA VAL A 419 4.77 4.15 21.47
C VAL A 419 3.30 4.02 21.12
N ASP A 420 2.48 3.56 22.07
CA ASP A 420 1.04 3.52 21.89
C ASP A 420 0.52 4.95 21.62
N PRO A 421 -0.12 5.22 20.46
CA PRO A 421 -0.70 6.52 20.18
C PRO A 421 -1.97 6.82 21.00
N ALA A 422 -2.66 5.81 21.53
CA ALA A 422 -3.97 5.97 22.18
C ALA A 422 -3.97 6.96 23.38
N PRO A 423 -2.95 7.01 24.25
CA PRO A 423 -2.89 7.97 25.36
C PRO A 423 -2.72 9.43 24.91
N TYR A 424 -2.36 9.67 23.65
CA TYR A 424 -2.13 11.00 23.11
C TYR A 424 -3.32 11.53 22.30
N LEU A 425 -4.30 10.69 21.94
CA LEU A 425 -5.41 11.00 21.01
C LEU A 425 -6.73 11.36 21.69
#